data_AF-A0A9D6XYK6-F1
#
_entry.id   AF-A0A9D6XYK6-F1
#
_cell.length_a   1.000
_cell.length_b   1.000
_cell.length_c   1.000
_cell.angle_alpha   90.00
_cell.angle_beta   90.00
_cell.angle_gamma   90.00
#
_symmetry.space_group_name_H-M   'P 1'
#
loop_
_entity.id
_entity.type
_entity.pdbx_description
1 polymer ?
#
loop_
_entity_poly.entity_id
_entity_poly.type
_entity_poly.pdbx_seq_one_letter_code
_entity_poly.pdbx_strand_id
1 'polypeptide(L)'
;MASQDQLIEVVNIIGSLVRSAHLKRVLSALDPNPPLNFWRVMHGNLLDIAVLEWCKLFGSDDEEHQKTHWKNVVADRDAFRAELLRTLGIDTKAWESYWKEMKAYRDQYLVHRDFSKSDVTKFPRLDLALESSCVYYGYVIAELRKQKVARYPDDLRAYGKAFADQAKAIGEKALEATRDLKERVY
;
A
#
# COMPACT_ATOMS: atom_id res chain seq x y z
N MET A 1 4.03 -0.54 25.15
CA MET A 1 3.16 0.38 24.40
C MET A 1 4.03 1.10 23.38
N ALA A 2 3.61 1.18 22.12
CA ALA A 2 4.40 1.80 21.05
C ALA A 2 4.66 3.29 21.36
N SER A 3 5.84 3.80 20.98
CA SER A 3 6.16 5.22 21.17
C SER A 3 5.36 6.10 20.19
N GLN A 4 5.21 7.39 20.51
CA GLN A 4 4.56 8.35 19.61
C GLN A 4 5.22 8.37 18.22
N ASP A 5 6.56 8.38 18.18
CA ASP A 5 7.32 8.42 16.94
C ASP A 5 7.12 7.15 16.10
N GLN A 6 7.05 5.98 16.76
CA GLN A 6 6.75 4.72 16.08
C GLN A 6 5.35 4.73 15.46
N LEU A 7 4.34 5.26 16.18
CA LEU A 7 2.98 5.40 15.67
C LEU A 7 2.91 6.39 14.49
N ILE A 8 3.61 7.52 14.59
CA ILE A 8 3.72 8.51 13.51
C ILE A 8 4.33 7.88 12.27
N GLU A 9 5.37 7.07 12.43
CA GLU A 9 6.02 6.40 11.29
C GLU A 9 5.09 5.39 10.62
N VAL A 10 4.31 4.63 11.40
CA VAL A 10 3.26 3.76 10.84
C VAL A 10 2.25 4.56 10.03
N VAL A 11 1.82 5.73 10.51
CA VAL A 11 0.92 6.62 9.74
C VAL A 11 1.55 7.08 8.42
N ASN A 12 2.84 7.43 8.43
CA ASN A 12 3.55 7.87 7.22
C ASN A 12 3.61 6.74 6.17
N ILE A 13 3.95 5.53 6.60
CA ILE A 13 4.01 4.32 5.76
C ILE A 13 2.62 4.01 5.19
N ILE A 14 1.58 3.99 6.03
CA ILE A 14 0.20 3.78 5.57
C ILE A 14 -0.22 4.87 4.57
N GLY A 15 0.10 6.14 4.83
CA GLY A 15 -0.19 7.24 3.93
C GLY A 15 0.52 7.12 2.57
N SER A 16 1.75 6.59 2.55
CA SER A 16 2.50 6.29 1.32
C SER A 16 1.84 5.14 0.53
N LEU A 17 1.50 4.04 1.23
CA LEU A 17 0.79 2.90 0.67
C LEU A 17 -0.54 3.32 0.02
N VAL A 18 -1.40 4.01 0.76
CA VAL A 18 -2.75 4.38 0.32
C VAL A 18 -2.68 5.26 -0.92
N ARG A 19 -1.84 6.30 -0.90
CA ARG A 19 -1.67 7.18 -2.06
C ARG A 19 -1.15 6.42 -3.28
N SER A 20 -0.15 5.56 -3.11
CA SER A 20 0.44 4.80 -4.21
C SER A 20 -0.56 3.82 -4.82
N ALA A 21 -1.29 3.08 -3.97
CA ALA A 21 -2.31 2.12 -4.39
C ALA A 21 -3.49 2.81 -5.12
N HIS A 22 -4.00 3.91 -4.58
CA HIS A 22 -5.09 4.65 -5.24
C HIS A 22 -4.62 5.31 -6.55
N LEU A 23 -3.44 5.92 -6.57
CA LEU A 23 -2.92 6.52 -7.79
C LEU A 23 -2.67 5.46 -8.88
N LYS A 24 -2.14 4.28 -8.52
CA LYS A 24 -2.01 3.13 -9.43
C LYS A 24 -3.35 2.78 -10.06
N ARG A 25 -4.40 2.63 -9.25
CA ARG A 25 -5.75 2.29 -9.71
C ARG A 25 -6.32 3.36 -10.64
N VAL A 26 -6.19 4.63 -10.25
CA VAL A 26 -6.65 5.77 -11.05
C VAL A 26 -5.97 5.77 -12.42
N LEU A 27 -4.64 5.76 -12.47
CA LEU A 27 -3.92 5.84 -13.74
C LEU A 27 -4.18 4.60 -14.62
N SER A 28 -4.29 3.41 -14.03
CA SER A 28 -4.62 2.19 -14.78
C SER A 28 -6.06 2.18 -15.30
N ALA A 29 -6.98 2.89 -14.64
CA ALA A 29 -8.35 3.05 -15.12
C ALA A 29 -8.45 4.10 -16.23
N LEU A 30 -7.60 5.14 -16.20
CA LEU A 30 -7.55 6.18 -17.23
C LEU A 30 -6.88 5.67 -18.51
N ASP A 31 -5.74 4.99 -18.37
CA ASP A 31 -5.05 4.35 -19.49
C ASP A 31 -4.36 3.06 -19.02
N PRO A 32 -4.92 1.87 -19.30
CA PRO A 32 -4.36 0.61 -18.84
C PRO A 32 -3.02 0.26 -19.51
N ASN A 33 -2.76 0.77 -20.72
CA ASN A 33 -1.61 0.41 -21.55
C ASN A 33 -0.95 1.66 -22.15
N PRO A 34 -0.38 2.54 -21.32
CA PRO A 34 0.09 3.82 -21.81
C PRO A 34 1.29 3.64 -22.77
N PRO A 35 1.34 4.40 -23.87
CA PRO A 35 2.36 4.21 -24.91
C PRO A 35 3.72 4.78 -24.51
N LEU A 36 3.77 5.77 -23.61
CA LEU A 36 5.00 6.42 -23.17
C LEU A 36 5.61 5.67 -21.98
N ASN A 37 6.92 5.44 -22.02
CA ASN A 37 7.66 4.79 -20.93
C ASN A 37 7.55 5.59 -19.62
N PHE A 38 7.44 6.91 -19.68
CA PHE A 38 7.14 7.77 -18.52
C PHE A 38 5.95 7.25 -17.70
N TRP A 39 4.82 6.99 -18.36
CA TRP A 39 3.60 6.48 -17.71
C TRP A 39 3.76 5.03 -17.24
N ARG A 40 4.42 4.19 -18.05
CA ARG A 40 4.69 2.79 -17.68
C ARG A 40 5.56 2.67 -16.43
N VAL A 41 6.62 3.47 -16.33
CA VAL A 41 7.49 3.54 -15.15
C VAL A 41 6.70 3.99 -13.93
N MET A 42 5.86 5.03 -14.05
CA MET A 42 4.99 5.44 -12.94
C MET A 42 4.04 4.32 -12.52
N HIS A 43 3.42 3.60 -13.47
CA HIS A 43 2.55 2.47 -13.16
C HIS A 43 3.28 1.37 -12.38
N GLY A 44 4.49 0.99 -12.80
CA GLY A 44 5.31 0.01 -12.09
C GLY A 44 5.65 0.48 -10.68
N ASN A 45 6.27 1.67 -10.58
CA ASN A 45 6.74 2.21 -9.31
C ASN A 45 5.62 2.36 -8.27
N LEU A 46 4.41 2.74 -8.69
CA LEU A 46 3.29 2.89 -7.75
C LEU A 46 2.85 1.55 -7.15
N LEU A 47 2.88 0.47 -7.93
CA LEU A 47 2.64 -0.86 -7.41
C LEU A 47 3.76 -1.29 -6.46
N ASP A 48 5.00 -1.07 -6.88
CA ASP A 48 6.20 -1.46 -6.12
C ASP A 48 6.23 -0.78 -4.75
N ILE A 49 5.99 0.53 -4.70
CA ILE A 49 5.91 1.28 -3.45
C ILE A 49 4.74 0.79 -2.59
N ALA A 50 3.54 0.58 -3.17
CA ALA A 50 2.41 0.06 -2.39
C ALA A 50 2.71 -1.30 -1.74
N VAL A 51 3.37 -2.20 -2.46
CA VAL A 51 3.77 -3.52 -1.93
C VAL A 51 4.88 -3.38 -0.89
N LEU A 52 5.90 -2.55 -1.12
CA LEU A 52 6.98 -2.32 -0.16
C LEU A 52 6.46 -1.78 1.16
N GLU A 53 5.66 -0.72 1.12
CA GLU A 53 5.10 -0.12 2.32
C GLU A 53 4.18 -1.11 3.05
N TRP A 54 3.39 -1.91 2.32
CA TRP A 54 2.58 -2.96 2.95
C TRP A 54 3.45 -4.01 3.64
N CYS A 55 4.55 -4.43 3.02
CA CYS A 55 5.47 -5.40 3.61
C CYS A 55 6.21 -4.87 4.84
N LYS A 56 6.40 -3.56 5.01
CA LYS A 56 6.91 -2.97 6.27
C LYS A 56 5.91 -3.06 7.42
N LEU A 57 4.62 -3.13 7.10
CA LEU A 57 3.52 -3.18 8.08
C LEU A 57 3.10 -4.60 8.43
N PHE A 58 3.12 -5.51 7.45
CA PHE A 58 2.56 -6.87 7.56
C PHE A 58 3.50 -7.98 7.11
N GLY A 59 4.66 -7.65 6.53
CA GLY A 59 5.57 -8.60 5.92
C GLY A 59 6.42 -9.38 6.93
N SER A 60 7.62 -8.90 7.21
CA SER A 60 8.50 -9.50 8.22
C SER A 60 8.27 -8.83 9.58
N ASP A 61 8.19 -9.61 10.65
CA ASP A 61 7.94 -9.14 12.01
C ASP A 61 9.19 -9.05 12.89
N ASP A 62 10.38 -9.16 12.28
CA ASP A 62 11.66 -8.94 12.93
C ASP A 62 11.66 -7.63 13.73
N GLU A 63 11.73 -7.72 15.06
CA GLU A 63 11.55 -6.57 15.95
C GLU A 63 12.70 -5.54 15.83
N GLU A 64 13.91 -5.98 15.47
CA GLU A 64 15.08 -5.12 15.33
C GLU A 64 14.99 -4.28 14.05
N HIS A 65 14.58 -4.90 12.96
CA HIS A 65 14.62 -4.31 11.62
C HIS A 65 13.25 -3.82 11.13
N GLN A 66 12.13 -4.24 11.74
CA GLN A 66 10.76 -3.94 11.30
C GLN A 66 9.89 -3.48 12.48
N LYS A 67 10.29 -2.38 13.11
CA LYS A 67 9.56 -1.76 14.24
C LYS A 67 8.13 -1.34 13.90
N THR A 68 7.82 -1.09 12.63
CA THR A 68 6.49 -0.65 12.17
C THR A 68 5.53 -1.81 11.90
N HIS A 69 6.01 -3.05 11.98
CA HIS A 69 5.18 -4.23 11.79
C HIS A 69 4.08 -4.27 12.85
N TRP A 70 2.85 -4.66 12.47
CA TRP A 70 1.68 -4.59 13.36
C TRP A 70 1.88 -5.37 14.67
N LYS A 71 2.55 -6.54 14.64
CA LYS A 71 2.87 -7.30 15.86
C LYS A 71 3.78 -6.54 16.84
N ASN A 72 4.55 -5.57 16.36
CA ASN A 72 5.55 -4.84 17.14
C ASN A 72 4.98 -3.50 17.66
N VAL A 73 3.75 -3.17 17.27
CA VAL A 73 3.05 -1.91 17.61
C VAL A 73 1.76 -2.19 18.39
N VAL A 74 1.02 -3.22 17.99
CA VAL A 74 -0.26 -3.59 18.58
C VAL A 74 -0.06 -4.38 19.86
N ALA A 75 -0.71 -3.94 20.95
CA ALA A 75 -0.61 -4.58 22.26
C ALA A 75 -1.34 -5.93 22.31
N ASP A 76 -2.63 -5.96 21.92
CA ASP A 76 -3.43 -7.19 21.86
C ASP A 76 -3.42 -7.75 20.44
N ARG A 77 -2.46 -8.63 20.18
CA ARG A 77 -2.21 -9.20 18.85
C ARG A 77 -3.34 -10.13 18.38
N ASP A 78 -3.97 -10.84 19.31
CA ASP A 78 -5.01 -11.82 18.99
C ASP A 78 -6.33 -11.12 18.66
N ALA A 79 -6.72 -10.13 19.47
CA ALA A 79 -7.89 -9.31 19.16
C ALA A 79 -7.73 -8.56 17.83
N PHE A 80 -6.55 -7.99 17.58
CA PHE A 80 -6.28 -7.30 16.32
C PHE A 80 -6.32 -8.24 15.12
N ARG A 81 -5.74 -9.44 15.22
CA ARG A 81 -5.82 -10.43 14.15
C ARG A 81 -7.26 -10.86 13.88
N ALA A 82 -8.04 -11.11 14.92
CA ALA A 82 -9.44 -11.48 14.79
C ALA A 82 -10.24 -10.37 14.07
N GLU A 83 -10.03 -9.10 14.48
CA GLU A 83 -10.68 -7.95 13.85
C GLU A 83 -10.23 -7.73 12.40
N LEU A 84 -8.95 -7.94 12.11
CA LEU A 84 -8.39 -7.88 10.77
C LEU A 84 -9.10 -8.90 9.87
N LEU A 85 -9.06 -10.18 10.22
CA LEU A 85 -9.67 -11.25 9.41
C LEU A 85 -11.18 -11.02 9.22
N ARG A 86 -11.88 -10.61 10.28
CA ARG A 86 -13.30 -10.27 10.25
C ARG A 86 -13.59 -9.11 9.29
N THR A 87 -12.82 -8.03 9.35
CA THR A 87 -12.99 -6.85 8.48
C THR A 87 -12.70 -7.16 7.02
N LEU A 88 -11.68 -7.98 6.77
CA LEU A 88 -11.32 -8.40 5.42
C LEU A 88 -12.30 -9.43 4.84
N GLY A 89 -13.12 -10.07 5.68
CA GLY A 89 -14.05 -11.11 5.27
C GLY A 89 -13.35 -12.38 4.79
N ILE A 90 -12.16 -12.69 5.34
CA ILE A 90 -11.33 -13.82 4.93
C ILE A 90 -10.90 -14.64 6.15
N ASP A 91 -10.56 -15.90 5.91
CA ASP A 91 -9.96 -16.77 6.93
C ASP A 91 -8.43 -16.63 6.99
N THR A 92 -7.82 -17.29 7.99
CA THR A 92 -6.37 -17.31 8.18
C THR A 92 -5.62 -17.85 6.96
N LYS A 93 -6.18 -18.86 6.28
CA LYS A 93 -5.52 -19.50 5.12
C LYS A 93 -5.48 -18.54 3.92
N ALA A 94 -6.56 -17.83 3.65
CA ALA A 94 -6.65 -16.81 2.62
C ALA A 94 -5.71 -15.63 2.94
N TRP A 95 -5.64 -15.20 4.21
CA TRP A 95 -4.67 -14.20 4.65
C TRP A 95 -3.23 -14.65 4.43
N GLU A 96 -2.88 -15.89 4.82
CA GLU A 96 -1.55 -16.44 4.60
C GLU A 96 -1.20 -16.53 3.11
N SER A 97 -2.16 -16.92 2.27
CA SER A 97 -1.98 -16.94 0.82
C SER A 97 -1.68 -15.54 0.28
N TYR A 98 -2.46 -14.54 0.71
CA TYR A 98 -2.25 -13.15 0.31
C TYR A 98 -0.90 -12.59 0.79
N TRP A 99 -0.54 -12.89 2.05
CA TRP A 99 0.74 -12.49 2.61
C TRP A 99 1.92 -13.11 1.84
N LYS A 100 1.83 -14.39 1.46
CA LYS A 100 2.84 -15.05 0.64
C LYS A 100 2.96 -14.41 -0.74
N GLU A 101 1.83 -14.04 -1.36
CA GLU A 101 1.81 -13.35 -2.66
C GLU A 101 2.53 -11.99 -2.59
N MET A 102 2.19 -11.16 -1.61
CA MET A 102 2.82 -9.84 -1.42
C MET A 102 4.33 -9.96 -1.15
N LYS A 103 4.73 -10.91 -0.29
CA LYS A 103 6.15 -11.14 -0.01
C LYS A 103 6.92 -11.71 -1.20
N ALA A 104 6.32 -12.66 -1.94
CA ALA A 104 6.94 -13.20 -3.14
C ALA A 104 7.18 -12.10 -4.17
N TYR A 105 6.21 -11.18 -4.35
CA TYR A 105 6.39 -10.03 -5.23
C TYR A 105 7.59 -9.17 -4.79
N ARG A 106 7.65 -8.78 -3.51
CA ARG A 106 8.77 -8.03 -2.96
C ARG A 106 10.11 -8.73 -3.18
N ASP A 107 10.20 -10.00 -2.79
CA ASP A 107 11.47 -10.74 -2.76
C ASP A 107 11.98 -11.04 -4.18
N GLN A 108 11.08 -11.36 -5.12
CA GLN A 108 11.45 -11.78 -6.48
C GLN A 108 11.56 -10.63 -7.50
N TYR A 109 10.94 -9.48 -7.24
CA TYR A 109 10.90 -8.40 -8.23
C TYR A 109 11.51 -7.10 -7.73
N LEU A 110 11.45 -6.83 -6.43
CA LEU A 110 11.99 -5.59 -5.86
C LEU A 110 13.40 -5.75 -5.30
N VAL A 111 13.72 -6.93 -4.75
CA VAL A 111 15.00 -7.18 -4.09
C VAL A 111 15.94 -8.04 -4.93
N HIS A 112 15.45 -9.13 -5.51
CA HIS A 112 16.25 -10.03 -6.35
C HIS A 112 15.57 -10.18 -7.70
N ARG A 113 15.88 -9.33 -8.69
CA ARG A 113 15.38 -9.51 -10.06
C ARG A 113 15.92 -10.83 -10.61
N ASP A 114 15.14 -11.89 -10.42
CA ASP A 114 15.50 -13.24 -10.83
C ASP A 114 15.30 -13.34 -12.35
N PHE A 115 16.39 -13.16 -13.10
CA PHE A 115 16.39 -13.22 -14.57
C PHE A 115 15.96 -14.59 -15.12
N SER A 116 15.85 -15.63 -14.29
CA SER A 116 15.38 -16.96 -14.69
C SER A 116 13.86 -17.11 -14.70
N LYS A 117 13.12 -16.15 -14.10
CA LYS A 117 11.66 -16.11 -14.11
C LYS A 117 11.18 -15.06 -15.11
N SER A 118 11.14 -15.46 -16.37
CA SER A 118 10.46 -14.68 -17.41
C SER A 118 8.96 -14.61 -17.10
N ASP A 119 8.47 -13.38 -16.93
CA ASP A 119 7.07 -12.95 -16.79
C ASP A 119 6.42 -13.05 -15.40
N VAL A 120 6.22 -11.87 -14.79
CA VAL A 120 5.18 -11.67 -13.75
C VAL A 120 3.83 -11.91 -14.41
N THR A 121 3.30 -13.13 -14.31
CA THR A 121 1.94 -13.43 -14.81
C THR A 121 0.85 -13.01 -13.82
N LYS A 122 1.21 -12.71 -12.57
CA LYS A 122 0.28 -12.23 -11.52
C LYS A 122 0.90 -11.13 -10.68
N PHE A 123 0.37 -9.92 -10.86
CA PHE A 123 0.60 -8.79 -9.95
C PHE A 123 -0.36 -8.88 -8.75
N PRO A 124 0.09 -8.56 -7.53
CA PRO A 124 -0.77 -8.61 -6.36
C PRO A 124 -1.90 -7.58 -6.47
N ARG A 125 -3.11 -8.01 -6.10
CA ARG A 125 -4.23 -7.09 -5.93
C ARG A 125 -4.06 -6.29 -4.64
N LEU A 126 -4.32 -4.99 -4.72
CA LEU A 126 -4.12 -4.06 -3.59
C LEU A 126 -5.37 -3.90 -2.71
N ASP A 127 -6.45 -4.62 -2.98
CA ASP A 127 -7.71 -4.54 -2.23
C ASP A 127 -7.51 -4.90 -0.75
N LEU A 128 -6.97 -6.09 -0.49
CA LEU A 128 -6.68 -6.54 0.87
C LEU A 128 -5.60 -5.69 1.54
N ALA A 129 -4.63 -5.15 0.78
CA ALA A 129 -3.63 -4.23 1.32
C ALA A 129 -4.24 -2.91 1.82
N LEU A 130 -5.18 -2.34 1.07
CA LEU A 130 -5.89 -1.12 1.48
C LEU A 130 -6.79 -1.39 2.69
N GLU A 131 -7.56 -2.48 2.67
CA GLU A 131 -8.46 -2.81 3.77
C GLU A 131 -7.70 -3.17 5.06
N SER A 132 -6.62 -3.95 4.97
CA SER A 132 -5.76 -4.25 6.13
C SER A 132 -5.12 -2.98 6.71
N SER A 133 -4.73 -2.06 5.84
CA SER A 133 -4.15 -0.77 6.26
C SER A 133 -5.18 0.11 6.97
N CYS A 134 -6.46 0.05 6.59
CA CYS A 134 -7.53 0.77 7.30
C CYS A 134 -7.71 0.23 8.73
N VAL A 135 -7.66 -1.09 8.92
CA VAL A 135 -7.72 -1.69 10.27
C VAL A 135 -6.54 -1.24 11.13
N TYR A 136 -5.32 -1.32 10.58
CA TYR A 136 -4.12 -0.91 11.32
C TYR A 136 -4.12 0.59 11.63
N TYR A 137 -4.52 1.41 10.67
CA TYR A 137 -4.66 2.84 10.87
C TYR A 137 -5.65 3.19 11.96
N GLY A 138 -6.80 2.53 12.02
CA GLY A 138 -7.80 2.74 13.07
C GLY A 138 -7.21 2.52 14.47
N TYR A 139 -6.44 1.44 14.65
CA TYR A 139 -5.71 1.20 15.91
C TYR A 139 -4.72 2.34 16.21
N VAL A 140 -3.87 2.69 15.24
CA VAL A 140 -2.80 3.68 15.42
C VAL A 140 -3.35 5.08 15.70
N ILE A 141 -4.41 5.49 15.01
CA ILE A 141 -5.07 6.78 15.26
C ILE A 141 -5.69 6.80 16.65
N ALA A 142 -6.37 5.73 17.08
CA ALA A 142 -6.91 5.66 18.43
C ALA A 142 -5.81 5.84 19.51
N GLU A 143 -4.65 5.21 19.32
CA GLU A 143 -3.49 5.39 20.21
C GLU A 143 -2.93 6.83 20.17
N LEU A 144 -2.80 7.41 18.98
CA LEU A 144 -2.35 8.80 18.83
C LEU A 144 -3.32 9.81 19.47
N ARG A 145 -4.63 9.55 19.43
CA ARG A 145 -5.64 10.39 20.10
C ARG A 145 -5.51 10.33 21.61
N LYS A 146 -5.20 9.16 22.20
CA LYS A 146 -4.88 9.05 23.64
C LYS A 146 -3.67 9.90 24.02
N GLN A 147 -2.73 10.07 23.08
CA GLN A 147 -1.54 10.92 23.23
C GLN A 147 -1.79 12.39 22.83
N LYS A 148 -3.04 12.81 22.60
CA LYS A 148 -3.45 14.17 22.20
C LYS A 148 -2.88 14.64 20.85
N VAL A 149 -2.48 13.72 19.97
CA VAL A 149 -2.08 14.04 18.59
C VAL A 149 -3.32 14.02 17.69
N ALA A 150 -3.67 15.17 17.10
CA ALA A 150 -4.91 15.37 16.33
C ALA A 150 -4.72 15.75 14.84
N ARG A 151 -3.47 15.77 14.33
CA ARG A 151 -3.15 16.30 12.98
C ARG A 151 -3.53 15.39 11.80
N TYR A 152 -3.90 14.14 12.06
CA TYR A 152 -4.16 13.13 11.03
C TYR A 152 -5.67 12.92 10.85
N PRO A 153 -6.18 12.57 9.66
CA PRO A 153 -7.60 12.27 9.48
C PRO A 153 -8.04 11.08 10.34
N ASP A 154 -9.31 11.02 10.73
CA ASP A 154 -9.84 9.86 11.49
C ASP A 154 -10.24 8.69 10.58
N ASP A 155 -10.64 8.98 9.33
CA ASP A 155 -11.11 7.99 8.37
C ASP A 155 -10.15 7.90 7.16
N LEU A 156 -9.38 6.81 7.13
CA LEU A 156 -8.45 6.53 6.04
C LEU A 156 -9.16 6.24 4.72
N ARG A 157 -10.35 5.62 4.74
CA ARG A 157 -11.11 5.31 3.53
C ARG A 157 -11.64 6.59 2.90
N ALA A 158 -12.21 7.49 3.71
CA ALA A 158 -12.65 8.80 3.23
C ALA A 158 -11.48 9.60 2.65
N TYR A 159 -10.34 9.62 3.35
CA TYR A 159 -9.12 10.26 2.84
C TYR A 159 -8.66 9.64 1.51
N GLY A 160 -8.56 8.31 1.44
CA GLY A 160 -8.13 7.59 0.24
C GLY A 160 -9.03 7.86 -0.97
N LYS A 161 -10.35 7.92 -0.75
CA LYS A 161 -11.33 8.30 -1.78
C LYS A 161 -11.11 9.75 -2.26
N ALA A 162 -11.02 10.71 -1.34
CA ALA A 162 -10.82 12.11 -1.69
C ALA A 162 -9.51 12.32 -2.47
N PHE A 163 -8.44 11.64 -2.05
CA PHE A 163 -7.18 11.63 -2.78
C PHE A 163 -7.33 11.02 -4.19
N ALA A 164 -8.03 9.89 -4.33
CA ALA A 164 -8.26 9.25 -5.63
C ALA A 164 -9.08 10.14 -6.59
N ASP A 165 -10.11 10.81 -6.08
CA ASP A 165 -10.93 11.75 -6.87
C ASP A 165 -10.06 12.90 -7.41
N GLN A 166 -9.20 13.48 -6.55
CA GLN A 166 -8.26 14.53 -6.96
C GLN A 166 -7.20 14.01 -7.94
N ALA A 167 -6.63 12.84 -7.67
CA ALA A 167 -5.65 12.20 -8.53
C ALA A 167 -6.21 11.91 -9.93
N LYS A 168 -7.50 11.56 -10.03
CA LYS A 168 -8.19 11.35 -11.30
C LYS A 168 -8.24 12.63 -12.12
N ALA A 169 -8.70 13.73 -11.53
CA ALA A 169 -8.77 15.02 -12.23
C ALA A 169 -7.39 15.50 -12.72
N ILE A 170 -6.33 15.23 -11.95
CA ILE A 170 -4.95 15.52 -12.35
C ILE A 170 -4.50 14.60 -13.48
N GLY A 171 -4.74 13.29 -13.35
CA GLY A 171 -4.37 12.28 -14.33
C GLY A 171 -5.00 12.53 -15.69
N GLU A 172 -6.28 12.89 -15.75
CA GLU A 172 -6.99 13.25 -16.98
C GLU A 172 -6.32 14.43 -17.70
N LYS A 173 -5.99 15.50 -16.97
CA LYS A 173 -5.30 16.67 -17.52
C LYS A 173 -3.89 16.32 -18.01
N ALA A 174 -3.16 15.49 -17.28
CA ALA A 174 -1.80 15.10 -17.63
C ALA A 174 -1.76 14.17 -18.85
N LEU A 175 -2.73 13.25 -18.99
CA LEU A 175 -2.86 12.40 -20.17
C LEU A 175 -3.22 13.24 -21.40
N GLU A 176 -4.17 14.16 -21.27
CA GLU A 176 -4.53 15.08 -22.36
C GLU A 176 -3.32 15.88 -22.84
N ALA A 177 -2.55 16.44 -21.90
CA ALA A 177 -1.35 17.23 -22.21
C ALA A 177 -0.22 16.40 -22.85
N THR A 178 -0.25 15.08 -22.74
CA THR A 178 0.80 14.19 -23.27
C THR A 178 0.33 13.33 -24.45
N ARG A 179 -0.92 13.48 -24.89
CA ARG A 179 -1.56 12.62 -25.91
C ARG A 179 -0.83 12.59 -27.25
N ASP A 180 -0.32 13.73 -27.70
CA ASP A 180 0.31 13.85 -29.02
C ASP A 180 1.82 13.55 -29.00
N LEU A 181 2.37 13.27 -27.81
CA LEU A 181 3.76 12.85 -27.66
C LEU A 181 3.93 11.40 -28.13
N LYS A 182 5.12 11.11 -28.65
CA LYS A 182 5.51 9.76 -29.08
C LYS A 182 6.76 9.36 -28.32
N GLU A 183 6.82 8.09 -27.93
CA GLU A 183 8.03 7.53 -27.34
C GLU A 183 9.17 7.56 -28.38
N ARG A 184 10.35 8.01 -27.95
CA ARG A 184 11.54 8.17 -28.81
C ARG A 184 12.78 7.53 -28.22
N VAL A 185 12.68 6.95 -27.03
CA VAL A 185 13.76 6.24 -26.35
C VAL A 185 13.33 4.81 -25.98
N TYR A 186 14.30 3.92 -25.83
CA TYR A 186 14.08 2.54 -25.43
C TYR A 186 14.18 2.38 -23.91
#